data_AF-A0A348TQ68-F1
#
_entry.id   AF-A0A348TQ68-F1
#
_cell.length_a   1.000
_cell.length_b   1.000
_cell.length_c   1.000
_cell.angle_alpha   90.00
_cell.angle_beta   90.00
_cell.angle_gamma   90.00
#
_symmetry.space_group_name_H-M   'P 1'
#
loop_
_entity.id
_entity.type
_entity.pdbx_description
1 polymer ?
#
loop_
_entity_poly.entity_id
_entity_poly.type
_entity_poly.pdbx_seq_one_letter_code
_entity_poly.pdbx_strand_id
1 'polypeptide(L)' 'MAKKLKEQMKIGEDILSYFLVEGEASNAAYLANKENINVLKKDGTVLDIAEASELPNIKAISKIVKKFYLCYPKTLSL' A
#
# COMPACT_ATOMS: atom_id res chain seq x y z
N MET A 1 -5.94 19.68 -6.65
CA MET A 1 -7.04 19.00 -7.39
C MET A 1 -8.42 19.56 -7.03
N ALA A 2 -8.75 19.68 -5.73
CA ALA A 2 -10.01 20.23 -5.22
C ALA A 2 -10.53 21.48 -5.94
N LYS A 3 -9.70 22.54 -6.06
CA LYS A 3 -10.07 23.79 -6.75
C LYS A 3 -10.51 23.57 -8.21
N LYS A 4 -9.72 22.79 -8.95
CA LYS A 4 -9.99 22.45 -10.35
C LYS A 4 -11.30 21.67 -10.50
N LEU A 5 -11.57 20.72 -9.60
CA LEU A 5 -12.79 19.91 -9.64
C LEU A 5 -14.05 20.74 -9.37
N LYS A 6 -13.98 21.68 -8.42
CA LYS A 6 -15.06 22.66 -8.14
C LYS A 6 -15.37 23.52 -9.35
N GLU A 7 -14.34 24.04 -10.02
CA GLU A 7 -14.52 24.88 -11.21
C GLU A 7 -15.10 24.08 -12.38
N GLN A 8 -14.63 22.84 -12.61
CA GLN A 8 -15.08 22.01 -13.72
C GLN A 8 -16.51 21.48 -13.55
N MET A 9 -16.90 21.11 -12.33
CA MET A 9 -18.20 20.49 -12.05
C MET A 9 -19.22 21.44 -11.41
N LYS A 10 -18.81 22.68 -11.09
CA LYS A 10 -19.63 23.71 -10.42
C LYS A 10 -20.27 23.20 -9.11
N ILE A 11 -19.48 22.50 -8.31
CA ILE A 11 -19.92 21.92 -7.02
C ILE A 11 -19.45 22.78 -5.83
N GLY A 12 -20.26 22.80 -4.77
CA GLY A 12 -19.94 23.44 -3.50
C GLY A 12 -18.86 22.69 -2.70
N GLU A 13 -18.29 23.35 -1.69
CA GLU A 13 -17.33 22.75 -0.76
C GLU A 13 -17.94 21.61 0.05
N ASP A 14 -19.20 21.79 0.44
CA ASP A 14 -20.00 20.89 1.26
C ASP A 14 -20.14 19.48 0.67
N ILE A 15 -20.09 19.37 -0.66
CA ILE A 15 -20.20 18.09 -1.37
C ILE A 15 -18.88 17.61 -2.00
N LEU A 16 -17.78 18.36 -1.87
CA LEU A 16 -16.52 18.03 -2.54
C LEU A 16 -15.98 16.64 -2.12
N SER A 17 -16.18 16.25 -0.87
CA SER A 17 -15.74 14.96 -0.31
C SER A 17 -16.35 13.75 -1.01
N TYR A 18 -17.51 13.90 -1.66
CA TYR A 18 -18.13 12.83 -2.46
C TYR A 18 -17.44 12.62 -3.82
N PHE A 19 -16.69 13.62 -4.31
CA PHE A 19 -16.08 13.61 -5.65
C PHE A 19 -14.54 13.59 -5.62
N LEU A 20 -13.92 13.91 -4.50
CA LEU A 20 -12.48 13.86 -4.33
C LEU A 20 -12.14 12.99 -3.13
N VAL A 21 -11.62 11.79 -3.41
CA VAL A 21 -11.17 10.85 -2.38
C VAL A 21 -9.66 10.73 -2.50
N GLU A 22 -8.96 10.96 -1.40
CA GLU A 22 -7.53 10.73 -1.30
C GLU A 22 -7.24 9.84 -0.11
N GLY A 23 -6.12 9.11 -0.19
CA GLY A 23 -5.73 8.24 0.91
C GLY A 23 -4.45 7.48 0.63
N GLU A 24 -4.15 6.58 1.56
CA GLU A 24 -3.01 5.68 1.49
C GLU A 24 -3.50 4.24 1.59
N ALA A 25 -2.93 3.37 0.77
CA ALA A 25 -3.03 1.92 0.92
C ALA A 25 -1.63 1.38 1.21
N SER A 26 -1.48 0.64 2.30
CA SER A 26 -0.22 -0.04 2.64
C SER A 26 -0.37 -1.54 2.56
N ASN A 27 0.62 -2.23 1.98
CA ASN A 27 0.69 -3.68 1.96
C ASN A 27 2.09 -4.16 2.36
N ALA A 28 2.15 -5.15 3.23
CA ALA A 28 3.31 -5.99 3.47
C ALA A 28 2.78 -7.40 3.67
N ALA A 29 3.31 -8.37 2.93
CA ALA A 29 2.85 -9.76 3.07
C ALA A 29 3.50 -10.47 4.26
N TYR A 30 4.64 -9.95 4.74
CA TYR A 30 5.36 -10.50 5.87
C TYR A 30 5.98 -9.37 6.70
N LEU A 31 5.90 -9.47 8.02
CA LEU A 31 6.45 -8.49 8.95
C LEU A 31 7.18 -9.21 10.08
N ALA A 32 8.51 -9.40 9.94
CA ALA A 32 9.37 -10.09 10.91
C ALA A 32 9.43 -9.48 12.33
N ASN A 33 8.73 -8.37 12.57
CA ASN A 33 8.58 -7.74 13.89
C ASN A 33 7.19 -7.95 14.51
N LYS A 34 6.26 -8.57 13.77
CA LYS A 34 4.90 -8.89 14.20
C LYS A 34 4.57 -10.38 14.02
N GLU A 35 5.09 -11.00 12.98
CA GLU A 35 4.79 -12.37 12.55
C GLU A 35 6.10 -13.02 12.13
N ASN A 36 6.57 -13.99 12.94
CA ASN A 36 7.88 -14.62 12.73
C ASN A 36 7.71 -16.09 12.36
N ILE A 37 8.30 -16.47 11.24
CA ILE A 37 8.48 -17.86 10.82
C ILE A 37 9.95 -18.20 11.07
N ASN A 38 10.19 -18.96 12.14
CA ASN A 38 11.52 -19.38 12.53
C ASN A 38 11.91 -20.69 11.84
N VAL A 39 13.13 -20.73 11.29
CA VAL A 39 13.70 -21.89 10.62
C VAL A 39 14.88 -22.41 11.43
N LEU A 40 14.80 -23.67 11.87
CA LEU A 40 15.91 -24.38 12.52
C LEU A 40 16.82 -24.99 11.46
N LYS A 41 18.08 -24.57 11.45
CA LYS A 41 19.14 -25.14 10.60
C LYS A 41 19.74 -26.39 11.22
N LYS A 42 20.42 -27.19 10.39
CA LYS A 42 21.08 -28.45 10.81
C LYS A 42 22.19 -28.24 11.85
N ASP A 43 22.79 -27.05 11.89
CA ASP A 43 23.80 -26.67 12.88
C ASP A 43 23.19 -26.22 14.23
N GLY A 44 21.86 -26.24 14.36
CA GLY A 44 21.15 -25.81 15.57
C GLY A 44 20.84 -24.32 15.62
N THR A 45 21.27 -23.53 14.62
CA THR A 45 20.93 -22.10 14.57
C THR A 45 19.47 -21.88 14.16
N VAL A 46 18.82 -20.89 14.75
CA VAL A 46 17.45 -20.49 14.43
C VAL A 46 17.49 -19.11 13.80
N LEU A 47 16.86 -18.96 12.62
CA LEU A 47 16.81 -17.72 11.86
C LEU A 47 15.40 -17.44 11.38
N ASP A 48 15.07 -16.16 11.20
CA ASP A 48 13.82 -15.76 10.55
C ASP A 48 13.83 -16.17 9.07
N ILE A 49 12.67 -16.51 8.51
CA ILE A 49 12.55 -16.91 7.10
C ILE A 49 13.07 -15.84 6.14
N ALA A 50 12.96 -14.55 6.47
CA ALA A 50 13.48 -13.46 5.64
C ALA A 50 15.01 -13.39 5.64
N GLU A 51 15.65 -13.89 6.69
CA GLU A 51 17.12 -14.02 6.79
C GLU A 51 17.60 -15.36 6.21
N ALA A 52 16.85 -16.44 6.44
CA ALA A 52 17.18 -17.78 6.00
C ALA A 52 16.96 -17.97 4.49
N SER A 53 16.07 -17.19 3.87
CA SER A 53 15.75 -17.33 2.45
C SER A 53 16.75 -16.56 1.57
N GLU A 54 17.39 -17.29 0.66
CA GLU A 54 18.14 -16.71 -0.46
C GLU A 54 17.23 -16.24 -1.59
N LEU A 55 15.93 -16.56 -1.52
CA LEU A 55 14.98 -16.15 -2.54
C LEU A 55 14.71 -14.64 -2.42
N PRO A 56 15.02 -13.85 -3.46
CA PRO A 56 14.81 -12.40 -3.43
C PRO A 56 13.34 -12.02 -3.17
N ASN A 57 12.43 -12.94 -3.48
CA ASN A 57 10.98 -12.79 -3.32
C ASN A 57 10.57 -12.61 -1.85
N ILE A 58 11.14 -13.37 -0.92
CA ILE A 58 10.78 -13.29 0.52
C ILE A 58 11.21 -11.93 1.09
N LYS A 59 12.42 -11.46 0.74
CA LYS A 59 12.89 -10.13 1.13
C LYS A 59 12.04 -9.02 0.50
N ALA A 60 11.61 -9.18 -0.75
CA ALA A 60 10.77 -8.21 -1.44
C ALA A 60 9.38 -8.07 -0.83
N ILE A 61 8.72 -9.17 -0.45
CA ILE A 61 7.37 -9.14 0.14
C ILE A 61 7.36 -8.73 1.62
N SER A 62 8.52 -8.76 2.28
CA SER A 62 8.72 -8.26 3.64
C SER A 62 8.82 -6.72 3.71
N LYS A 63 9.01 -6.07 2.55
CA LYS A 63 9.08 -4.62 2.46
C LYS A 63 7.67 -4.04 2.45
N ILE A 64 7.40 -3.11 3.36
CA ILE A 64 6.15 -2.35 3.36
C ILE A 64 6.10 -1.47 2.10
N VAL A 65 5.08 -1.69 1.27
CA VAL A 65 4.75 -0.84 0.13
C VAL A 65 3.62 0.10 0.56
N LYS A 66 3.85 1.41 0.42
CA LYS A 66 2.83 2.44 0.60
C LYS A 66 2.45 3.01 -0.76
N LYS A 67 1.15 3.08 -1.03
CA LYS A 67 0.57 3.65 -2.25
C LYS A 67 -0.35 4.80 -1.86
N PHE A 68 0.02 6.00 -2.26
CA PHE A 68 -0.85 7.17 -2.16
C PHE A 68 -1.76 7.20 -3.38
N TYR A 69 -3.06 7.40 -3.18
CA TYR A 69 -4.04 7.46 -4.25
C TYR A 69 -4.88 8.73 -4.18
N LEU A 70 -5.32 9.15 -5.36
CA LEU A 70 -6.21 10.28 -5.57
C LEU A 70 -7.26 9.86 -6.60
N CYS A 71 -8.51 9.73 -6.14
CA CYS A 71 -9.64 9.29 -6.93
C CYS A 71 -10.57 10.48 -7.18
N TYR A 72 -10.96 10.66 -8.44
CA TYR A 72 -11.89 11.69 -8.87
C TYR A 72 -12.62 11.24 -10.16
N PRO A 73 -13.79 11.81 -10.48
CA PRO A 73 -14.55 11.48 -11.68
C PRO A 73 -13.73 11.65 -12.96
N LYS A 74 -13.72 10.63 -13.81
CA LYS A 74 -13.17 10.71 -15.17
C LYS A 74 -14.26 11.18 -16.13
N THR A 75 -13.96 12.15 -16.98
CA THR A 75 -14.83 12.49 -18.12
C THR A 75 -14.88 11.30 -19.07
N LEU A 76 -16.08 10.74 -19.27
CA LEU A 76 -16.33 9.71 -20.27
C LEU A 76 -16.86 10.40 -21.53
N SER A 77 -16.15 10.27 -22.64
CA SER A 77 -16.67 10.58 -23.98
C SER A 77 -17.29 9.31 -24.55
N LEU A 78 -18.58 9.37 -24.90
CA LEU A 78 -19.30 8.34 -25.65
C LEU A 78 -19.01 8.47 -27.15
#